data_AF-A0A1V4QFY9-F1
#
_entry.id   AF-A0A1V4QFY9-F1
#
_cell.length_a   1.000
_cell.length_b   1.000
_cell.length_c   1.000
_cell.angle_alpha   90.00
_cell.angle_beta   90.00
_cell.angle_gamma   90.00
#
_symmetry.space_group_name_H-M   'P 1'
#
loop_
_entity.id
_entity.type
_entity.pdbx_description
1 polymer ?
#
loop_
_entity_poly.entity_id
_entity_poly.type
_entity_poly.pdbx_seq_one_letter_code
_entity_poly.pdbx_strand_id
1 'polypeptide(L)'
;MVMIEASALLHDLGKIGIDEMILYKPLPLTMEEKEEIDKHVLRGYHILSGFTEIPEILNGVKTHHEFWDGSGYPEGLDDGKIPLIGRILAVVISKSKI
;
A
#
# COMPACT_ATOMS: atom_id res chain seq x y z
N MET A 1 11.97 -0.18 -15.34
CA MET A 1 12.37 0.91 -14.42
C MET A 1 11.20 1.85 -14.16
N VAL A 2 10.59 2.44 -15.20
CA VAL A 2 9.43 3.35 -15.09
C VAL A 2 8.27 2.82 -14.22
N MET A 3 7.92 1.53 -14.31
CA MET A 3 6.78 0.98 -13.53
C MET A 3 7.03 0.94 -12.02
N ILE A 4 8.27 0.66 -11.59
CA ILE A 4 8.64 0.65 -10.17
C ILE A 4 8.59 2.07 -9.61
N GLU A 5 9.14 3.04 -10.36
CA GLU A 5 9.11 4.45 -10.00
C GLU A 5 7.68 4.97 -9.88
N ALA A 6 6.83 4.69 -10.87
CA ALA A 6 5.42 5.07 -10.84
C ALA A 6 4.67 4.42 -9.67
N SER A 7 4.91 3.14 -9.40
CA SER A 7 4.30 2.45 -8.26
C SER A 7 4.77 3.05 -6.93
N ALA A 8 6.06 3.38 -6.83
CA ALA A 8 6.63 4.03 -5.66
C ALA A 8 6.08 5.45 -5.46
N LEU A 9 5.76 6.19 -6.51
CA LEU A 9 5.12 7.50 -6.40
C LEU A 9 3.64 7.39 -5.98
N LEU A 10 2.97 6.32 -6.37
CA LEU A 10 1.51 6.17 -6.22
C LEU A 10 1.08 5.26 -5.07
N HIS A 11 2.00 4.57 -4.40
CA HIS A 11 1.70 3.57 -3.35
C HIS A 11 0.76 4.12 -2.26
N ASP A 12 0.99 5.37 -1.86
CA ASP A 12 0.28 6.04 -0.76
C ASP A 12 -0.89 6.93 -1.22
N LEU A 13 -1.26 6.92 -2.50
CA LEU A 13 -2.33 7.78 -3.04
C LEU A 13 -3.65 7.66 -2.27
N GLY A 14 -3.95 6.47 -1.74
CA GLY A 14 -5.15 6.23 -0.95
C GLY A 14 -5.19 6.93 0.41
N LYS A 15 -4.08 7.52 0.87
CA LYS A 15 -4.05 8.32 2.11
C LYS A 15 -4.92 9.57 2.00
N ILE A 16 -5.24 10.06 0.79
CA ILE A 16 -6.11 11.22 0.55
C ILE A 16 -7.51 11.10 1.18
N GLY A 17 -7.98 9.87 1.43
CA GLY A 17 -9.28 9.62 2.05
C GLY A 17 -9.23 9.39 3.56
N ILE A 18 -8.08 9.55 4.22
CA ILE A 18 -7.93 9.38 5.66
C ILE A 18 -8.10 10.74 6.34
N ASP A 19 -8.80 10.76 7.47
CA ASP A 19 -8.90 11.95 8.31
C ASP A 19 -7.50 12.43 8.77
N GLU A 20 -7.21 13.72 8.60
CA GLU A 20 -5.92 14.32 8.96
C GLU A 20 -5.59 14.14 10.45
N MET A 21 -6.60 14.11 11.33
CA MET A 21 -6.41 13.90 12.77
C MET A 21 -5.89 12.49 13.08
N ILE A 22 -6.22 11.51 12.23
CA ILE A 22 -5.70 10.14 12.33
C ILE A 22 -4.34 10.07 11.66
N LEU A 23 -4.22 10.59 10.43
CA LEU A 23 -3.01 10.49 9.61
C LEU A 23 -1.80 11.16 10.26
N TYR A 24 -2.00 12.31 10.91
CA TYR A 24 -0.93 13.11 11.53
C TYR A 24 -0.94 13.04 13.07
N LYS A 25 -1.58 12.01 13.64
CA LYS A 25 -1.65 11.85 15.08
C LYS A 25 -0.24 11.72 15.69
N PRO A 26 0.16 12.57 16.66
CA PRO A 26 1.49 12.50 17.27
C PRO A 26 1.61 11.40 18.34
N LEU A 27 0.48 10.81 18.74
CA LEU A 27 0.40 9.72 19.71
C LEU A 27 0.20 8.38 18.98
N PRO A 28 0.51 7.24 19.63
CA PRO A 28 0.21 5.93 19.05
C PRO A 28 -1.24 5.83 18.60
N LEU A 29 -1.43 5.23 17.42
CA LEU A 29 -2.74 4.94 16.86
C LEU A 29 -3.43 3.86 17.71
N THR A 30 -4.75 3.96 17.85
CA THR A 30 -5.58 2.83 18.30
C THR A 30 -5.61 1.75 17.23
N MET A 31 -6.15 0.58 17.56
CA MET A 31 -6.28 -0.50 16.57
C MET A 31 -7.18 -0.07 15.41
N GLU A 32 -8.28 0.60 15.72
CA GLU A 32 -9.26 1.10 14.74
C GLU A 32 -8.67 2.19 13.84
N GLU A 33 -7.86 3.09 14.40
CA GLU A 33 -7.15 4.13 13.64
C GLU A 33 -6.12 3.52 12.69
N LYS A 34 -5.41 2.49 13.16
CA LYS A 34 -4.48 1.74 12.31
C LYS A 34 -5.21 1.02 11.18
N GLU A 35 -6.33 0.35 11.47
CA GLU A 35 -7.16 -0.28 10.44
C GLU A 35 -7.68 0.73 9.41
N GLU A 36 -8.04 1.94 9.82
CA GLU A 36 -8.42 3.00 8.89
C GLU A 36 -7.25 3.45 8.01
N ILE A 37 -6.05 3.56 8.58
CA ILE A 37 -4.85 3.86 7.79
C ILE A 37 -4.54 2.74 6.79
N ASP A 38 -4.61 1.48 7.20
CA ASP A 38 -4.28 0.34 6.36
C ASP A 38 -5.21 0.24 5.12
N LYS A 39 -6.42 0.81 5.17
CA LYS A 39 -7.33 0.92 4.02
C LYS A 39 -6.79 1.78 2.86
N HIS A 40 -5.73 2.58 3.06
CA HIS A 40 -5.13 3.38 1.97
C HIS A 40 -4.70 2.50 0.79
N VAL A 41 -4.28 1.26 1.05
CA VAL A 41 -3.85 0.33 -0.01
C VAL A 41 -5.00 0.05 -0.98
N LEU A 42 -6.14 -0.39 -0.45
CA LEU A 42 -7.31 -0.70 -1.27
C LEU A 42 -7.93 0.57 -1.86
N ARG A 43 -7.93 1.68 -1.13
CA ARG A 43 -8.41 2.96 -1.65
C ARG A 43 -7.57 3.43 -2.84
N GLY A 44 -6.23 3.37 -2.73
CA GLY A 44 -5.29 3.71 -3.80
C GLY A 44 -5.46 2.79 -5.00
N TYR A 45 -5.57 1.48 -4.78
CA TYR A 45 -5.88 0.52 -5.83
C TYR A 45 -7.19 0.86 -6.54
N HIS A 46 -8.27 1.16 -5.82
CA HIS A 46 -9.56 1.50 -6.42
C HIS A 46 -9.51 2.79 -7.23
N ILE A 47 -8.86 3.84 -6.72
CA ILE A 47 -8.66 5.10 -7.44
C ILE A 47 -7.97 4.86 -8.78
N LEU A 48 -6.95 3.99 -8.79
CA LEU A 48 -6.15 3.72 -9.98
C LEU A 48 -6.75 2.64 -10.89
N SER A 49 -7.65 1.79 -10.39
CA SER A 49 -8.20 0.66 -11.15
C SER A 49 -9.01 1.05 -12.38
N GLY A 50 -9.41 2.32 -12.50
CA GLY A 50 -10.02 2.86 -13.72
C GLY A 50 -9.07 2.97 -14.91
N PHE A 51 -7.75 2.91 -14.69
CA PHE A 51 -6.74 2.97 -15.74
C PHE A 51 -6.30 1.55 -16.12
N THR A 52 -6.77 1.05 -17.26
CA THR A 52 -6.53 -0.33 -17.71
C THR A 52 -5.11 -0.59 -18.22
N GLU A 53 -4.34 0.47 -18.51
CA GLU A 53 -3.01 0.40 -19.11
C GLU A 53 -1.87 0.26 -18.09
N ILE A 54 -2.18 0.20 -16.78
CA ILE A 54 -1.19 0.21 -15.70
C ILE A 54 -1.29 -0.98 -14.71
N PRO A 55 -1.53 -2.24 -15.17
CA PRO A 55 -1.77 -3.37 -14.27
C PRO A 55 -0.59 -3.68 -13.32
N GLU A 56 0.65 -3.43 -13.76
CA GLU A 56 1.83 -3.65 -12.91
C GLU A 56 1.92 -2.62 -11.79
N ILE A 57 1.51 -1.37 -12.04
CA ILE A 57 1.41 -0.34 -11.00
C ILE A 57 0.34 -0.71 -9.98
N LEU A 58 -0.81 -1.20 -10.44
CA LEU A 58 -1.87 -1.67 -9.55
C LEU A 58 -1.39 -2.81 -8.64
N ASN A 59 -0.60 -3.74 -9.17
CA ASN A 59 0.02 -4.79 -8.37
C ASN A 59 0.97 -4.22 -7.32
N GLY A 60 1.81 -3.25 -7.68
CA GLY A 60 2.70 -2.56 -6.74
C GLY A 60 1.93 -1.86 -5.63
N VAL A 61 0.94 -1.04 -6.00
CA VAL A 61 0.09 -0.30 -5.05
C VAL A 61 -0.70 -1.26 -4.15
N LYS A 62 -1.25 -2.37 -4.66
CA LYS A 62 -2.04 -3.29 -3.83
C LYS A 62 -1.20 -4.12 -2.85
N THR A 63 0.06 -4.38 -3.18
CA THR A 63 0.86 -5.41 -2.47
C THR A 63 2.11 -4.87 -1.77
N HIS A 64 2.33 -3.55 -1.73
CA HIS A 64 3.50 -2.96 -1.07
C HIS A 64 3.52 -3.11 0.46
N HIS A 65 2.40 -3.52 1.06
CA HIS A 65 2.29 -3.88 2.48
C HIS A 65 2.15 -5.39 2.73
N GLU A 66 2.28 -6.21 1.69
CA GLU A 66 2.34 -7.66 1.82
C GLU A 66 3.75 -8.11 2.23
N PHE A 67 3.84 -9.10 3.11
CA PHE A 67 5.11 -9.58 3.65
C PHE A 67 5.28 -11.07 3.45
N TRP A 68 6.53 -11.49 3.32
CA TRP A 68 6.90 -12.86 2.95
C TRP A 68 6.38 -13.93 3.94
N ASP A 69 6.17 -13.55 5.20
CA ASP A 69 5.66 -14.39 6.28
C ASP A 69 4.12 -14.42 6.38
N GLY A 70 3.41 -13.73 5.48
CA GLY A 70 1.95 -13.62 5.49
C GLY A 70 1.39 -12.67 6.56
N SER A 71 2.24 -11.93 7.28
CA SER A 71 1.80 -10.95 8.29
C SER A 71 1.37 -9.60 7.69
N GLY A 72 1.47 -9.46 6.37
CA GLY A 72 1.11 -8.26 5.63
C GLY A 72 -0.39 -8.10 5.39
N TYR A 73 -0.73 -7.08 4.61
CA TYR A 73 -2.10 -6.72 4.26
C TYR A 73 -2.13 -6.12 2.84
N PRO A 74 -3.29 -6.09 2.16
CA PRO A 74 -4.65 -6.37 2.65
C PRO A 74 -5.09 -7.84 2.59
N GLU A 75 -4.38 -8.70 1.87
CA GLU A 75 -4.78 -10.09 1.59
C GLU A 75 -3.98 -11.11 2.41
N GLY A 76 -2.89 -10.71 3.07
CA GLY A 76 -2.06 -11.61 3.88
C GLY A 76 -1.37 -12.66 3.00
N LEU A 77 -0.85 -12.20 1.85
CA LEU A 77 -0.22 -13.07 0.86
C LEU A 77 1.10 -13.64 1.38
N ASP A 78 1.34 -14.91 1.11
CA ASP A 78 2.57 -15.63 1.43
C ASP A 78 3.50 -15.77 0.21
N ASP A 79 4.67 -16.37 0.44
CA ASP A 79 5.68 -16.65 -0.59
C ASP A 79 5.07 -17.17 -1.91
N GLY A 80 5.54 -16.60 -3.03
CA GLY A 80 5.10 -16.95 -4.38
C GLY A 80 3.81 -16.28 -4.84
N LYS A 81 3.01 -15.68 -3.95
CA LYS A 81 1.77 -14.96 -4.31
C LYS A 81 1.97 -13.45 -4.43
N ILE A 82 2.98 -12.89 -3.79
CA ILE A 82 3.31 -11.45 -3.88
C ILE A 82 4.04 -11.17 -5.21
N PRO A 83 3.50 -10.30 -6.09
CA PRO A 83 4.17 -9.88 -7.32
C PRO A 83 5.57 -9.34 -7.03
N LEU A 84 6.51 -9.51 -7.97
CA LEU A 84 7.90 -9.03 -7.80
C LEU A 84 7.95 -7.53 -7.43
N ILE A 85 7.13 -6.71 -8.09
CA ILE A 85 7.05 -5.28 -7.79
C ILE A 85 6.58 -5.01 -6.36
N GLY A 86 5.60 -5.75 -5.85
CA GLY A 86 5.16 -5.67 -4.45
C GLY A 86 6.28 -6.00 -3.47
N ARG A 87 7.02 -7.09 -3.73
CA ARG A 87 8.18 -7.48 -2.91
C ARG A 87 9.28 -6.43 -2.90
N ILE A 88 9.54 -5.79 -4.04
CA ILE A 88 10.51 -4.68 -4.12
C ILE A 88 10.03 -3.50 -3.28
N LEU A 89 8.78 -3.06 -3.46
CA LEU A 89 8.23 -1.90 -2.76
C LEU A 89 8.14 -2.13 -1.25
N ALA A 90 7.79 -3.34 -0.81
CA ALA A 90 7.77 -3.72 0.60
C ALA A 90 9.15 -3.56 1.27
N VAL A 91 10.25 -3.74 0.54
CA VAL A 91 11.60 -3.52 1.09
C VAL A 91 11.96 -2.04 1.13
N VAL A 92 11.61 -1.27 0.10
CA VAL A 92 12.09 0.11 -0.06
C VAL A 92 11.19 1.18 0.59
N ILE A 93 9.89 0.89 0.79
CA ILE A 93 8.87 1.91 1.11
C ILE A 93 8.04 1.55 2.35
N SER A 94 8.01 0.28 2.80
CA SER A 94 7.18 -0.20 3.93
C SER A 94 7.26 0.62 5.24
N LYS A 95 8.26 1.49 5.39
CA LYS A 95 8.45 2.37 6.55
C LYS A 95 7.85 3.77 6.42
N SER A 96 7.11 4.10 5.36
CA SER A 96 6.30 5.33 5.26
C SER A 96 5.04 5.25 6.14
N LYS A 97 5.20 4.86 7.41
CA LYS A 97 4.17 4.99 8.43
C LYS A 97 4.31 6.39 9.00
N ILE A 98 3.41 7.26 8.52
CA ILE A 98 3.35 8.71 8.69
C ILE A 98 4.18 9.42 7.61
#